data_AF-A0A834BQX6-F1
#
_entry.id   AF-A0A834BQX6-F1
#
_cell.length_a   1.000
_cell.length_b   1.000
_cell.length_c   1.000
_cell.angle_alpha   90.00
_cell.angle_beta   90.00
_cell.angle_gamma   90.00
#
_symmetry.space_group_name_H-M   'P 1'
#
loop_
_entity.id
_entity.type
_entity.pdbx_description
1 polymer ?
#
loop_
_entity_poly.entity_id
_entity_poly.type
_entity_poly.pdbx_seq_one_letter_code
_entity_poly.pdbx_strand_id
1 'polypeptide(L)'
;MATRILQRVGKGLHKTNTVLHSNGPVTITLRSLAGFKSLFVRKVDPRKDAHSNVLSKKEDLNLYKIQFHNVKPECLDAYNELCEAVLPSIHANPEYPSELVGTWNTWYGEQDQAVHLWRYRGGYPALTEVMNKLKQNKEFMEYRKERGKMLLSRPNIYELRSYQLRPGTMIEWGNYWARAIEIRQKNQEAVGGFFSQIGSLYTVHHLWAYKDLQSRDETRNAAWQQEGWDEVVYYTDNF
;
A
#
# COMPACT_ATOMS: atom_id res chain seq x y z
N MET A 1 -26.92 7.13 -12.38
CA MET A 1 -28.35 6.79 -12.58
C MET A 1 -28.81 5.95 -11.40
N ALA A 2 -29.83 6.41 -10.68
CA ALA A 2 -30.50 5.68 -9.62
C ALA A 2 -31.95 5.40 -10.06
N THR A 3 -32.55 4.27 -9.65
CA THR A 3 -34.00 4.11 -9.34
C THR A 3 -34.32 2.68 -8.83
N ARG A 4 -34.84 2.63 -7.57
CA ARG A 4 -35.94 1.83 -6.93
C ARG A 4 -36.08 0.30 -7.15
N ILE A 5 -36.80 -0.53 -6.37
CA ILE A 5 -37.43 -0.65 -5.01
C ILE A 5 -38.02 -2.08 -5.04
N LEU A 6 -38.01 -2.86 -3.93
CA LEU A 6 -39.21 -3.54 -3.41
C LEU A 6 -38.95 -4.29 -2.09
N GLN A 7 -39.67 -3.86 -1.04
CA GLN A 7 -39.90 -4.59 0.20
C GLN A 7 -40.94 -5.70 -0.04
N ARG A 8 -40.83 -6.84 0.65
CA ARG A 8 -41.98 -7.33 1.45
C ARG A 8 -41.59 -8.34 2.54
N VAL A 9 -42.31 -8.16 3.64
CA VAL A 9 -42.35 -8.86 4.92
C VAL A 9 -43.07 -10.21 4.82
N GLY A 10 -42.66 -11.19 5.63
CA GLY A 10 -43.44 -12.39 5.95
C GLY A 10 -43.11 -12.92 7.35
N LYS A 11 -44.12 -12.92 8.25
CA LYS A 11 -44.10 -13.40 9.64
C LYS A 11 -44.43 -14.90 9.72
N GLY A 12 -44.01 -15.56 10.80
CA GLY A 12 -44.65 -16.79 11.35
C GLY A 12 -43.64 -17.74 12.01
N LEU A 13 -43.44 -17.68 13.34
CA LEU A 13 -44.09 -18.48 14.39
C LEU A 13 -43.72 -19.99 14.38
N HIS A 14 -42.91 -20.44 15.35
CA HIS A 14 -43.42 -21.18 16.52
C HIS A 14 -42.35 -21.38 17.61
N LYS A 15 -42.72 -21.04 18.84
CA LYS A 15 -42.04 -21.42 20.09
C LYS A 15 -42.54 -22.80 20.53
N THR A 16 -41.67 -23.61 21.11
CA THR A 16 -42.04 -24.61 22.12
C THR A 16 -41.04 -24.53 23.28
N ASN A 17 -41.52 -24.06 24.43
CA ASN A 17 -40.81 -24.13 25.70
C ASN A 17 -41.11 -25.49 26.35
N THR A 18 -40.11 -26.13 26.92
CA THR A 18 -40.32 -27.11 28.00
C THR A 18 -39.26 -26.86 29.06
N VAL A 19 -39.72 -26.38 30.22
CA VAL A 19 -38.93 -26.19 31.43
C VAL A 19 -39.07 -27.46 32.26
N LEU A 20 -37.95 -28.06 32.63
CA LEU A 20 -37.86 -29.03 33.72
C LEU A 20 -36.76 -28.54 34.67
N HIS A 21 -37.18 -28.19 35.88
CA HIS A 21 -36.31 -27.88 37.02
C HIS A 21 -35.89 -29.19 37.69
N SER A 22 -34.59 -29.36 37.94
CA SER A 22 -34.10 -30.22 39.03
C SER A 22 -32.78 -29.68 39.57
N ASN A 23 -32.77 -29.35 40.87
CA ASN A 23 -31.61 -28.90 41.62
C ASN A 23 -30.67 -30.08 41.93
N GLY A 24 -29.39 -29.93 41.62
CA GLY A 24 -28.29 -30.79 42.07
C GLY A 24 -26.94 -30.22 41.61
N PRO A 25 -25.88 -30.26 42.43
CA PRO A 25 -24.58 -29.74 42.03
C PRO A 25 -23.94 -30.69 41.01
N VAL A 26 -23.79 -30.23 39.77
CA VAL A 26 -23.08 -30.98 38.72
C VAL A 26 -21.59 -30.63 38.79
N THR A 27 -20.80 -31.56 39.31
CA THR A 27 -19.33 -31.53 39.21
C THR A 27 -18.94 -31.83 37.75
N ILE A 28 -18.49 -30.81 37.01
CA ILE A 28 -17.92 -30.99 35.67
C ILE A 28 -16.47 -31.46 35.82
N THR A 29 -16.23 -32.74 35.60
CA THR A 29 -14.89 -33.29 35.40
C THR A 29 -14.46 -33.03 33.96
N LEU A 30 -13.46 -32.17 33.76
CA LEU A 30 -12.86 -31.92 32.46
C LEU A 30 -11.97 -33.12 32.08
N ARG A 31 -12.51 -34.07 31.30
CA ARG A 31 -11.69 -35.11 30.68
C ARG A 31 -10.94 -34.51 29.49
N SER A 32 -9.64 -34.33 29.67
CA SER A 32 -8.69 -34.07 28.58
C SER A 32 -8.75 -35.22 27.57
N LEU A 33 -9.35 -34.98 26.41
CA LEU A 33 -9.11 -35.78 25.21
C LEU A 33 -7.89 -35.19 24.50
N ALA A 34 -6.72 -35.66 24.92
CA ALA A 34 -5.49 -35.46 24.19
C ALA A 34 -5.48 -36.39 22.97
N GLY A 35 -5.31 -35.81 21.79
CA GLY A 35 -4.83 -36.50 20.60
C GLY A 35 -5.78 -36.46 19.41
N PHE A 36 -5.58 -35.49 18.51
CA PHE A 36 -5.21 -35.76 17.13
C PHE A 36 -4.51 -34.53 16.53
N LYS A 37 -3.17 -34.63 16.51
CA LYS A 37 -2.21 -34.14 15.52
C LYS A 37 -2.33 -32.68 15.08
N SER A 38 -1.45 -31.86 15.67
CA SER A 38 -0.54 -30.96 14.97
C SER A 38 -0.83 -30.86 13.47
N LEU A 39 -1.62 -29.86 13.09
CA LEU A 39 -1.40 -29.23 11.79
C LEU A 39 -0.02 -28.62 11.91
N PHE A 40 0.98 -29.37 11.47
CA PHE A 40 2.31 -28.82 11.24
C PHE A 40 2.10 -27.62 10.32
N VAL A 41 2.03 -26.43 10.91
CA VAL A 41 2.41 -25.23 10.19
C VAL A 41 3.83 -25.53 9.78
N ARG A 42 3.99 -25.88 8.51
CA ARG A 42 5.30 -26.08 7.91
C ARG A 42 6.04 -24.80 8.25
N LYS A 43 7.08 -24.88 9.09
CA LYS A 43 8.01 -23.77 9.30
C LYS A 43 8.70 -23.58 7.96
N VAL A 44 8.06 -22.79 7.11
CA VAL A 44 8.65 -22.27 5.88
C VAL A 44 9.46 -21.08 6.34
N ASP A 45 10.70 -21.01 5.87
CA ASP A 45 11.57 -19.90 6.22
C ASP A 45 10.87 -18.56 5.90
N PRO A 46 10.85 -17.61 6.85
CA PRO A 46 10.25 -16.31 6.64
C PRO A 46 10.81 -15.68 5.37
N ARG A 47 9.92 -15.24 4.49
CA ARG A 47 10.32 -14.63 3.23
C ARG A 47 11.03 -13.31 3.56
N LYS A 48 12.32 -13.20 3.24
CA LYS A 48 13.19 -12.08 3.67
C LYS A 48 13.03 -10.80 2.84
N ASP A 49 12.18 -10.79 1.80
CA ASP A 49 12.12 -9.71 0.82
C ASP A 49 10.72 -9.55 0.19
N ALA A 50 10.36 -8.31 -0.17
CA ALA A 50 9.10 -7.97 -0.85
C ALA A 50 9.08 -8.42 -2.33
N HIS A 51 7.91 -8.80 -2.85
CA HIS A 51 7.77 -9.32 -4.23
C HIS A 51 8.23 -8.32 -5.31
N SER A 52 8.05 -7.02 -5.09
CA SER A 52 8.57 -5.96 -5.97
C SER A 52 10.10 -5.98 -6.08
N ASN A 53 10.81 -6.35 -5.01
CA ASN A 53 12.27 -6.44 -4.99
C ASN A 53 12.80 -7.60 -5.86
N VAL A 54 12.03 -8.69 -5.98
CA VAL A 54 12.41 -9.84 -6.82
C VAL A 54 12.38 -9.46 -8.29
N LEU A 55 11.41 -8.63 -8.69
CA LEU A 55 11.24 -8.19 -10.06
C LEU A 55 12.18 -7.06 -10.48
N SER A 56 12.94 -6.45 -9.56
CA SER A 56 13.66 -5.20 -9.79
C SER A 56 15.16 -5.24 -9.51
N LYS A 57 15.67 -6.34 -8.95
CA LYS A 57 17.09 -6.52 -8.58
C LYS A 57 18.00 -6.91 -9.76
N LYS A 58 17.46 -7.18 -10.96
CA LYS A 58 18.30 -7.45 -12.13
C LYS A 58 18.86 -6.15 -12.69
N GLU A 59 20.17 -6.09 -12.87
CA GLU A 59 20.91 -4.91 -13.33
C GLU A 59 20.47 -4.45 -14.74
N ASP A 60 19.95 -5.37 -15.57
CA ASP A 60 19.47 -5.08 -16.93
C ASP A 60 18.05 -4.45 -16.98
N LEU A 61 17.39 -4.25 -15.85
CA LEU A 61 16.01 -3.76 -15.83
C LEU A 61 15.94 -2.23 -15.89
N ASN A 62 15.07 -1.75 -16.77
CA ASN A 62 14.66 -0.36 -16.84
C ASN A 62 13.47 -0.15 -15.89
N LEU A 63 13.62 0.76 -14.93
CA LEU A 63 12.52 1.22 -14.09
C LEU A 63 11.98 2.53 -14.68
N TYR A 64 10.68 2.57 -14.97
CA TYR A 64 10.01 3.78 -15.43
C TYR A 64 9.24 4.43 -14.28
N LYS A 65 9.30 5.75 -14.21
CA LYS A 65 8.58 6.57 -13.24
C LYS A 65 7.85 7.67 -13.98
N ILE A 66 6.52 7.62 -13.92
CA ILE A 66 5.66 8.71 -14.37
C ILE A 66 5.30 9.60 -13.17
N GLN A 67 5.36 10.92 -13.35
CA GLN A 67 5.01 11.90 -12.33
C GLN A 67 3.96 12.85 -12.89
N PHE A 68 2.87 12.99 -12.15
CA PHE A 68 1.81 13.94 -12.44
C PHE A 68 1.92 15.11 -11.47
N HIS A 69 1.94 16.32 -12.00
CA HIS A 69 1.98 17.55 -11.24
C HIS A 69 0.80 18.41 -11.66
N ASN A 70 -0.17 18.56 -10.76
CA ASN A 70 -1.25 19.53 -10.96
C ASN A 70 -0.70 20.91 -10.56
N VAL A 71 -0.64 21.82 -11.52
CA VAL A 71 -0.08 23.16 -11.39
C VAL A 71 -1.22 24.14 -11.16
N LYS A 72 -0.97 25.21 -10.40
CA LYS A 72 -1.90 26.32 -10.31
C LYS A 72 -2.04 26.95 -11.70
N PRO A 73 -3.26 27.21 -12.21
CA PRO A 73 -3.46 27.71 -13.57
C PRO A 73 -2.64 28.95 -13.89
N GLU A 74 -2.55 29.88 -12.94
CA GLU A 74 -1.78 31.13 -13.06
C GLU A 74 -0.25 30.96 -13.04
N CYS A 75 0.25 29.75 -12.77
CA CYS A 75 1.69 29.45 -12.64
C CYS A 75 2.21 28.50 -13.74
N LEU A 76 1.38 28.06 -14.70
CA LEU A 76 1.77 27.02 -15.64
C LEU A 76 3.01 27.39 -16.48
N ASP A 77 3.06 28.61 -17.00
CA ASP A 77 4.19 29.09 -17.80
C ASP A 77 5.48 29.17 -16.99
N ALA A 78 5.43 29.80 -15.81
CA ALA A 78 6.57 29.89 -14.90
C ALA A 78 7.05 28.50 -14.43
N TYR A 79 6.14 27.55 -14.26
CA TYR A 79 6.46 26.17 -13.93
C TYR A 79 7.19 25.46 -15.10
N ASN A 80 6.77 25.70 -16.35
CA ASN A 80 7.40 25.12 -17.53
C ASN A 80 8.81 25.65 -17.71
N GLU A 81 9.00 26.98 -17.62
CA GLU A 81 10.33 27.61 -17.67
C GLU A 81 11.27 27.05 -16.61
N LEU A 82 10.78 26.89 -15.38
CA LEU A 82 11.55 26.30 -14.28
C LEU A 82 11.95 24.84 -14.56
N CYS A 83 11.05 24.05 -15.18
CA CYS A 83 11.36 22.67 -15.54
C CYS A 83 12.33 22.59 -16.72
N GLU A 84 12.19 23.44 -17.73
CA GLU A 84 13.10 23.50 -18.89
C GLU A 84 14.52 23.91 -18.49
N ALA A 85 14.68 24.75 -17.46
CA ALA A 85 15.99 25.12 -16.95
C ALA A 85 16.71 23.96 -16.24
N VAL A 86 15.98 23.10 -15.51
CA VAL A 86 16.58 22.15 -14.55
C VAL A 86 16.52 20.69 -15.02
N LEU A 87 15.44 20.24 -15.66
CA LEU A 87 15.30 18.83 -16.01
C LEU A 87 16.31 18.36 -17.08
N PRO A 88 16.63 19.16 -18.12
CA PRO A 88 17.67 18.80 -19.09
C PRO A 88 19.06 18.69 -18.47
N SER A 89 19.39 19.50 -17.45
CA SER A 89 20.70 19.43 -16.79
C SER A 89 20.85 18.14 -15.98
N ILE A 90 19.77 17.67 -15.33
CA ILE A 90 19.74 16.36 -14.66
C ILE A 90 19.86 15.23 -15.67
N HIS A 91 19.15 15.32 -16.80
CA HIS A 91 19.20 14.31 -17.85
C HIS A 91 20.59 14.18 -18.48
N ALA A 92 21.26 15.31 -18.71
CA ALA A 92 22.58 15.34 -19.35
C ALA A 92 23.72 14.91 -18.41
N ASN A 93 23.53 14.93 -17.10
CA ASN A 93 24.57 14.60 -16.14
C ASN A 93 24.80 13.08 -16.05
N PRO A 94 25.99 12.56 -16.45
CA PRO A 94 26.30 11.13 -16.40
C PRO A 94 26.32 10.54 -14.99
N GLU A 95 26.42 11.38 -13.95
CA GLU A 95 26.41 10.95 -12.55
C GLU A 95 25.04 10.40 -12.11
N TYR A 96 23.98 10.76 -12.85
CA TYR A 96 22.64 10.24 -12.63
C TYR A 96 22.33 9.17 -13.69
N PRO A 97 22.17 7.88 -13.32
CA PRO A 97 21.66 6.84 -14.23
C PRO A 97 20.16 7.01 -14.55
N SER A 98 19.74 8.23 -14.86
CA SER A 98 18.37 8.64 -15.14
C SER A 98 18.27 9.35 -16.48
N GLU A 99 17.22 9.02 -17.21
CA GLU A 99 16.94 9.57 -18.53
C GLU A 99 15.54 10.20 -18.52
N LEU A 100 15.46 11.46 -18.94
CA LEU A 100 14.18 12.13 -19.14
C LEU A 100 13.61 11.66 -20.48
N VAL A 101 12.57 10.82 -20.42
CA VAL A 101 11.89 10.31 -21.62
C VAL A 101 10.99 11.39 -22.22
N GLY A 102 10.39 12.23 -21.37
CA GLY A 102 9.68 13.40 -21.83
C GLY A 102 8.94 14.16 -20.73
N THR A 103 8.56 15.39 -21.09
CA THR A 103 7.75 16.32 -20.30
C THR A 103 6.63 16.86 -21.19
N TRP A 104 5.38 16.78 -20.73
CA TRP A 104 4.21 17.20 -21.51
C TRP A 104 3.17 17.87 -20.62
N ASN A 105 2.36 18.74 -21.21
CA ASN A 105 1.21 19.34 -20.55
C ASN A 105 -0.09 18.70 -21.06
N THR A 106 -1.06 18.53 -20.17
CA THR A 106 -2.39 18.01 -20.51
C THR A 106 -3.28 19.15 -21.02
N TRP A 107 -3.65 19.10 -22.30
CA TRP A 107 -4.51 20.11 -22.95
C TRP A 107 -6.00 19.77 -22.85
N TYR A 108 -6.33 18.48 -22.94
CA TYR A 108 -7.71 17.99 -22.91
C TYR A 108 -7.87 17.00 -21.75
N GLY A 109 -8.83 17.26 -20.86
CA GLY A 109 -9.05 16.49 -19.63
C GLY A 109 -8.71 17.32 -18.39
N GLU A 110 -7.82 16.80 -17.53
CA GLU A 110 -7.29 17.53 -16.38
C GLU A 110 -6.31 18.61 -16.85
N GLN A 111 -6.85 19.79 -17.21
CA GLN A 111 -6.07 20.97 -17.57
C GLN A 111 -5.16 21.40 -16.43
N ASP A 112 -4.11 22.17 -16.77
CA ASP A 112 -3.08 22.64 -15.83
C ASP A 112 -2.27 21.51 -15.16
N GLN A 113 -2.20 20.34 -15.80
CA GLN A 113 -1.38 19.22 -15.37
C GLN A 113 -0.14 19.05 -16.25
N ALA A 114 1.01 18.87 -15.61
CA ALA A 114 2.26 18.49 -16.26
C ALA A 114 2.62 17.04 -15.93
N VAL A 115 3.06 16.30 -16.95
CA VAL A 115 3.42 14.88 -16.87
C VAL A 115 4.89 14.71 -17.22
N HIS A 116 5.65 14.09 -16.32
CA HIS A 116 7.07 13.81 -16.50
C HIS A 116 7.33 12.31 -16.50
N LEU A 117 8.02 11.79 -17.51
CA LEU A 117 8.40 10.38 -17.59
C LEU A 117 9.92 10.23 -17.50
N TRP A 118 10.36 9.45 -16.51
CA TRP A 118 11.76 9.14 -16.27
C TRP A 118 12.03 7.66 -16.44
N ARG A 119 13.19 7.33 -16.99
CA ARG A 119 13.74 5.98 -17.07
C ARG A 119 15.00 5.90 -16.22
N TYR A 120 15.09 4.89 -15.36
CA TYR A 120 16.27 4.56 -14.55
C TYR A 120 16.83 3.22 -15.00
N ARG A 121 18.09 3.18 -15.41
CA ARG A 121 18.77 1.94 -15.81
C ARG A 121 19.42 1.30 -14.59
N GLY A 122 19.12 0.04 -14.29
CA GLY A 122 19.56 -0.62 -13.05
C GLY A 122 18.49 -0.69 -11.96
N GLY A 123 17.21 -0.59 -12.33
CA GLY A 123 16.08 -0.84 -11.42
C GLY A 123 15.97 0.14 -10.23
N TYR A 124 15.49 -0.38 -9.09
CA TYR A 124 15.37 0.42 -7.86
C TYR A 124 16.70 0.89 -7.27
N PRO A 125 17.81 0.11 -7.29
CA PRO A 125 19.10 0.60 -6.81
C PRO A 125 19.54 1.91 -7.47
N ALA A 126 19.42 1.98 -8.81
CA ALA A 126 19.72 3.19 -9.57
C ALA A 126 18.79 4.36 -9.19
N LEU A 127 17.49 4.11 -9.05
CA LEU A 127 16.55 5.14 -8.57
C LEU A 127 16.95 5.64 -7.17
N THR A 128 17.25 4.76 -6.24
CA THR A 128 17.63 5.12 -4.87
C THR A 128 18.92 5.93 -4.86
N GLU A 129 19.92 5.54 -5.65
CA GLU A 129 21.16 6.30 -5.83
C GLU A 129 20.89 7.71 -6.36
N VAL A 130 20.14 7.83 -7.47
CA VAL A 130 19.78 9.13 -8.07
C VAL A 130 19.04 10.00 -7.05
N MET A 131 18.05 9.44 -6.35
CA MET A 131 17.29 10.18 -5.34
C MET A 131 18.18 10.66 -4.19
N ASN A 132 19.16 9.87 -3.76
CA ASN A 132 20.11 10.25 -2.71
C ASN A 132 21.06 11.36 -3.17
N LYS A 133 21.59 11.28 -4.39
CA LYS A 133 22.46 12.34 -4.93
C LYS A 133 21.68 13.64 -5.18
N LEU A 134 20.47 13.55 -5.72
CA LEU A 134 19.60 14.72 -5.95
C LEU A 134 19.25 15.46 -4.65
N LYS A 135 19.17 14.77 -3.52
CA LYS A 135 19.00 15.43 -2.20
C LYS A 135 20.18 16.28 -1.78
N GLN A 136 21.39 15.89 -2.18
CA GLN A 136 22.62 16.63 -1.86
C GLN A 136 22.83 17.80 -2.83
N ASN A 137 22.22 17.74 -4.01
CA ASN A 137 22.26 18.81 -5.00
C ASN A 137 21.39 20.01 -4.55
N LYS A 138 22.06 21.12 -4.19
CA LYS A 138 21.40 22.36 -3.73
C LYS A 138 20.50 22.99 -4.79
N GLU A 139 20.91 22.97 -6.05
CA GLU A 139 20.13 23.53 -7.16
C GLU A 139 18.84 22.74 -7.35
N PHE A 140 18.91 21.41 -7.31
CA PHE A 140 17.72 20.56 -7.37
C PHE A 140 16.78 20.78 -6.18
N MET A 141 17.34 20.98 -4.99
CA MET A 141 16.54 21.24 -3.79
C MET A 141 15.82 22.59 -3.86
N GLU A 142 16.46 23.64 -4.38
CA GLU A 142 15.79 24.93 -4.62
C GLU A 142 14.74 24.81 -5.72
N TYR A 143 15.05 24.14 -6.84
CA TYR A 143 14.07 23.79 -7.88
C TYR A 143 12.84 23.11 -7.28
N ARG A 144 13.04 22.08 -6.44
CA ARG A 144 11.94 21.33 -5.81
C ARG A 144 11.08 22.23 -4.92
N LYS A 145 11.68 23.19 -4.24
CA LYS A 145 11.04 24.15 -3.34
C LYS A 145 10.24 25.20 -4.11
N GLU A 146 10.83 25.83 -5.12
CA GLU A 146 10.13 26.81 -5.98
C GLU A 146 8.99 26.17 -6.77
N ARG A 147 9.26 25.01 -7.39
CA ARG A 147 8.22 24.19 -8.01
C ARG A 147 7.08 23.88 -7.05
N GLY A 148 7.40 23.57 -5.79
CA GLY A 148 6.42 23.28 -4.75
C GLY A 148 5.39 24.38 -4.52
N LYS A 149 5.75 25.66 -4.70
CA LYS A 149 4.84 26.80 -4.53
C LYS A 149 3.79 26.89 -5.64
N MET A 150 4.09 26.33 -6.80
CA MET A 150 3.27 26.39 -8.02
C MET A 150 2.33 25.19 -8.17
N LEU A 151 2.46 24.15 -7.35
CA LEU A 151 1.61 22.96 -7.44
C LEU A 151 0.33 23.14 -6.62
N LEU A 152 -0.81 22.75 -7.22
CA LEU A 152 -2.03 22.42 -6.48
C LEU A 152 -1.71 21.19 -5.63
N SER A 153 -2.15 21.19 -4.36
CA SER A 153 -1.73 20.31 -3.26
C SER A 153 -1.09 18.99 -3.71
N ARG A 154 0.11 18.65 -3.23
CA ARG A 154 0.66 17.31 -3.44
C ARG A 154 -0.23 16.31 -2.71
N PRO A 155 -1.05 15.48 -3.40
CA PRO A 155 -1.75 14.43 -2.70
C PRO A 155 -0.70 13.47 -2.14
N ASN A 156 -0.99 12.91 -0.96
CA ASN A 156 -0.25 11.75 -0.49
C ASN A 156 -0.26 10.67 -1.58
N ILE A 157 0.80 9.89 -1.68
CA ILE A 157 0.80 8.67 -2.49
C ILE A 157 -0.08 7.66 -1.77
N TYR A 158 -1.15 7.22 -2.44
CA TYR A 158 -2.02 6.18 -1.92
C TYR A 158 -1.66 4.83 -2.56
N GLU A 159 -1.38 3.83 -1.72
CA GLU A 159 -1.17 2.44 -2.14
C GLU A 159 -2.40 1.61 -1.74
N LEU A 160 -3.16 1.14 -2.73
CA LEU A 160 -4.25 0.19 -2.53
C LEU A 160 -3.73 -1.23 -2.83
N ARG A 161 -3.83 -2.13 -1.85
CA ARG A 161 -3.52 -3.56 -2.01
C ARG A 161 -4.78 -4.37 -1.81
N SER A 162 -5.07 -5.27 -2.73
CA SER A 162 -6.23 -6.15 -2.68
C SER A 162 -5.76 -7.60 -2.61
N TYR A 163 -6.26 -8.35 -1.64
CA TYR A 163 -5.92 -9.75 -1.43
C TYR A 163 -7.20 -10.58 -1.46
N GLN A 164 -7.15 -11.68 -2.18
CA GLN A 164 -8.24 -12.64 -2.22
C GLN A 164 -7.90 -13.80 -1.28
N LEU A 165 -8.65 -13.90 -0.19
CA LEU A 165 -8.46 -14.91 0.83
C LEU A 165 -9.20 -16.19 0.43
N ARG A 166 -8.71 -17.33 0.92
CA ARG A 166 -9.43 -18.60 0.85
C ARG A 166 -10.74 -18.50 1.65
N PRO A 167 -11.82 -19.10 1.16
CA PRO A 167 -13.05 -19.19 1.93
C PRO A 167 -12.81 -19.80 3.31
N GLY A 168 -13.31 -19.14 4.36
CA GLY A 168 -13.21 -19.59 5.75
C GLY A 168 -12.01 -19.05 6.55
N THR A 169 -11.02 -18.39 5.92
CA THR A 169 -9.82 -17.89 6.62
C THR A 169 -9.92 -16.43 7.08
N MET A 170 -11.02 -15.74 6.73
CA MET A 170 -11.22 -14.30 6.99
C MET A 170 -11.04 -13.88 8.46
N ILE A 171 -11.58 -14.67 9.40
CA ILE A 171 -11.50 -14.35 10.83
C ILE A 171 -10.06 -14.50 11.34
N GLU A 172 -9.40 -15.58 10.94
CA GLU A 172 -8.01 -15.86 11.30
C GLU A 172 -7.08 -14.78 10.72
N TRP A 173 -7.25 -14.46 9.43
CA TRP A 173 -6.55 -13.37 8.77
C TRP A 173 -6.78 -12.04 9.50
N GLY A 174 -8.02 -11.73 9.91
CA GLY A 174 -8.35 -10.51 10.64
C GLY A 174 -7.61 -10.36 11.97
N ASN A 175 -7.43 -11.47 12.71
CA ASN A 175 -6.68 -11.48 13.97
C ASN A 175 -5.18 -11.20 13.74
N TYR A 176 -4.56 -11.81 12.73
CA TYR A 176 -3.17 -11.54 12.37
C TYR A 176 -2.98 -10.13 11.82
N TRP A 177 -3.95 -9.66 11.03
CA TRP A 177 -3.93 -8.30 10.47
C TRP A 177 -4.02 -7.24 11.56
N ALA A 178 -4.88 -7.41 12.57
CA ALA A 178 -4.96 -6.49 13.70
C ALA A 178 -3.61 -6.32 14.40
N ARG A 179 -2.89 -7.43 14.65
CA ARG A 179 -1.53 -7.42 15.21
C ARG A 179 -0.54 -6.71 14.28
N ALA A 180 -0.64 -6.95 12.96
CA ALA A 180 0.21 -6.27 11.98
C ALA A 180 -0.03 -4.75 11.96
N ILE A 181 -1.27 -4.29 12.14
CA ILE A 181 -1.59 -2.86 12.21
C ILE A 181 -1.01 -2.21 13.46
N GLU A 182 -1.03 -2.86 14.61
CA GLU A 182 -0.38 -2.33 15.82
C GLU A 182 1.11 -2.07 15.62
N ILE A 183 1.82 -3.00 14.95
CA ILE A 183 3.23 -2.83 14.58
C ILE A 183 3.40 -1.63 13.63
N ARG A 184 2.53 -1.50 12.62
CA ARG A 184 2.58 -0.44 11.61
C ARG A 184 2.21 0.94 12.15
N GLN A 185 1.35 1.00 13.17
CA GLN A 185 1.00 2.25 13.84
C GLN A 185 2.18 2.87 14.60
N LYS A 186 3.17 2.08 15.02
CA LYS A 186 4.42 2.63 15.59
C LYS A 186 5.18 3.51 14.59
N ASN A 187 5.00 3.26 13.28
CA ASN A 187 5.55 4.07 12.20
C ASN A 187 4.60 5.23 11.80
N GLN A 188 3.52 5.47 12.55
CA GLN A 188 2.49 6.48 12.27
C GLN A 188 1.86 6.35 10.88
N GLU A 189 1.73 5.13 10.38
CA GLU A 189 1.15 4.88 9.06
C GLU A 189 -0.36 5.07 9.05
N ALA A 190 -0.85 5.93 8.15
CA ALA A 190 -2.26 6.03 7.86
C ALA A 190 -2.71 4.80 7.06
N VAL A 191 -3.59 4.00 7.66
CA VAL A 191 -4.10 2.74 7.08
C VAL A 191 -5.63 2.69 7.14
N GLY A 192 -6.24 2.29 6.03
CA GLY A 192 -7.62 1.83 5.97
C GLY A 192 -7.67 0.35 5.61
N GLY A 193 -8.37 -0.46 6.41
CA GLY A 193 -8.67 -1.86 6.10
C GLY A 193 -10.14 -2.03 5.76
N PHE A 194 -10.44 -2.68 4.64
CA PHE A 194 -11.80 -2.92 4.16
C PHE A 194 -11.99 -4.39 3.77
N PHE A 195 -13.21 -4.89 3.94
CA PHE A 195 -13.60 -6.23 3.49
C PHE A 195 -14.84 -6.13 2.59
N SER A 196 -14.86 -6.93 1.53
CA SER A 196 -16.00 -6.98 0.60
C SER A 196 -17.15 -7.77 1.20
N GLN A 197 -18.31 -7.14 1.43
CA GLN A 197 -19.54 -7.80 1.89
C GLN A 197 -20.46 -8.25 0.74
N ILE A 198 -20.34 -7.62 -0.43
CA ILE A 198 -21.17 -7.87 -1.61
C ILE A 198 -20.25 -7.89 -2.84
N GLY A 199 -20.44 -8.84 -3.75
CA GLY A 199 -19.59 -9.05 -4.93
C GLY A 199 -18.52 -10.11 -4.70
N SER A 200 -17.25 -9.79 -4.95
CA SER A 200 -16.11 -10.70 -4.73
C SER A 200 -15.86 -10.93 -3.24
N LEU A 201 -16.63 -11.86 -2.66
CA LEU A 201 -16.51 -12.30 -1.28
C LEU A 201 -15.08 -12.79 -0.99
N TYR A 202 -14.66 -12.67 0.27
CA TYR A 202 -13.33 -13.02 0.74
C TYR A 202 -12.19 -12.13 0.20
N THR A 203 -12.50 -10.97 -0.35
CA THR A 203 -11.50 -9.97 -0.73
C THR A 203 -11.32 -8.96 0.40
N VAL A 204 -10.05 -8.69 0.73
CA VAL A 204 -9.66 -7.64 1.68
C VAL A 204 -8.83 -6.58 0.96
N HIS A 205 -9.07 -5.32 1.30
CA HIS A 205 -8.39 -4.17 0.72
C HIS A 205 -7.69 -3.37 1.80
N HIS A 206 -6.42 -3.04 1.58
CA HIS A 206 -5.67 -2.11 2.41
C HIS A 206 -5.36 -0.86 1.62
N LEU A 207 -5.69 0.30 2.17
CA LEU A 207 -5.30 1.60 1.66
C LEU A 207 -4.24 2.20 2.58
N TRP A 208 -3.08 2.54 2.03
CA TRP A 208 -2.01 3.21 2.76
C TRP A 208 -1.77 4.58 2.17
N ALA A 209 -1.55 5.58 3.01
CA ALA A 209 -1.17 6.92 2.56
C ALA A 209 0.27 7.25 2.98
N TYR A 210 1.07 7.66 2.01
CA TYR A 210 2.48 8.04 2.18
C TYR A 210 2.70 9.46 1.67
N LYS A 211 3.64 10.18 2.26
CA LYS A 211 3.98 11.55 1.80
C LYS A 211 4.64 11.54 0.41
N ASP A 212 5.53 10.57 0.19
CA ASP A 212 6.24 10.32 -1.07
C ASP A 212 6.81 8.89 -1.13
N LEU A 213 7.37 8.49 -2.28
CA LEU A 213 7.88 7.12 -2.50
C LEU A 213 9.03 6.74 -1.56
N GLN A 214 9.79 7.73 -1.10
CA GLN A 214 10.88 7.47 -0.17
C GLN A 214 10.34 7.20 1.23
N SER A 215 9.42 8.05 1.72
CA SER A 215 8.76 7.81 3.00
C SER A 215 8.12 6.42 3.03
N ARG A 216 7.51 5.99 1.92
CA ARG A 216 7.00 4.62 1.77
C ARG A 216 8.10 3.58 1.96
N ASP A 217 9.23 3.71 1.27
CA ASP A 217 10.31 2.73 1.33
C ASP A 217 10.93 2.63 2.73
N GLU A 218 11.28 3.78 3.32
CA GLU A 218 11.80 3.88 4.69
C GLU A 218 10.85 3.26 5.71
N THR A 219 9.56 3.62 5.63
CA THR A 219 8.53 3.10 6.53
C THR A 219 8.32 1.59 6.38
N ARG A 220 8.36 1.06 5.15
CA ARG A 220 8.27 -0.39 4.92
C ARG A 220 9.50 -1.13 5.45
N ASN A 221 10.70 -0.59 5.22
CA ASN A 221 11.94 -1.18 5.72
C ASN A 221 12.00 -1.13 7.25
N ALA A 222 11.51 -0.06 7.87
CA ALA A 222 11.39 0.05 9.33
C ALA A 222 10.43 -0.99 9.91
N ALA A 223 9.30 -1.27 9.24
CA ALA A 223 8.39 -2.33 9.67
C ALA A 223 9.07 -3.71 9.66
N TRP A 224 9.90 -4.01 8.66
CA TRP A 224 10.68 -5.26 8.59
C TRP A 224 11.72 -5.44 9.69
N GLN A 225 12.13 -4.37 10.36
CA GLN A 225 13.04 -4.43 11.51
C GLN A 225 12.32 -4.68 12.84
N GLN A 226 10.98 -4.68 12.86
CA GLN A 226 10.23 -4.88 14.09
C GLN A 226 10.00 -6.37 14.38
N GLU A 227 10.19 -6.75 15.64
CA GLU A 227 9.98 -8.11 16.12
C GLU A 227 8.53 -8.56 15.90
N GLY A 228 8.35 -9.77 15.36
CA GLY A 228 7.05 -10.36 15.04
C GLY A 228 6.42 -9.88 13.73
N TRP A 229 7.04 -8.94 13.01
CA TRP A 229 6.56 -8.49 11.70
C TRP A 229 6.62 -9.62 10.64
N ASP A 230 7.70 -10.39 10.66
CA ASP A 230 7.93 -11.53 9.78
C ASP A 230 6.87 -12.63 9.97
N GLU A 231 6.50 -12.90 11.23
CA GLU A 231 5.45 -13.86 11.58
C GLU A 231 4.07 -13.41 11.04
N VAL A 232 3.67 -12.16 11.31
CA VAL A 232 2.34 -11.68 10.89
C VAL A 232 2.22 -11.56 9.37
N VAL A 233 3.29 -11.18 8.67
CA VAL A 233 3.31 -11.16 7.19
C VAL A 233 3.17 -12.56 6.64
N TYR A 234 3.88 -13.55 7.21
CA TYR A 234 3.78 -14.93 6.76
C TYR A 234 2.35 -15.47 6.86
N TYR A 235 1.68 -15.26 7.99
CA TYR A 235 0.32 -15.76 8.14
C TYR A 235 -0.66 -14.98 7.26
N THR A 236 -0.54 -13.65 7.15
CA THR A 236 -1.45 -12.86 6.29
C THR A 236 -1.28 -13.11 4.78
N ASP A 237 -0.10 -13.55 4.31
CA ASP A 237 0.17 -13.85 2.89
C ASP A 237 -0.17 -15.30 2.46
N ASN A 238 -0.41 -16.22 3.41
CA ASN A 238 -0.66 -17.63 3.11
C ASN A 238 -2.14 -18.04 3.15
N PHE A 239 -3.04 -17.11 3.45
CA PHE A 239 -4.48 -17.35 3.52
C PHE A 239 -5.20 -17.16 2.20
#